data_AF-A0A9P5CID0-F1
#
_entry.id   AF-A0A9P5CID0-F1
#
_cell.length_a   1.000
_cell.length_b   1.000
_cell.length_c   1.000
_cell.angle_alpha   90.00
_cell.angle_beta   90.00
_cell.angle_gamma   90.00
#
_symmetry.space_group_name_H-M   'P 1'
#
loop_
_entity.id
_entity.type
_entity.pdbx_description
1 polymer ?
#
loop_
_entity_poly.entity_id
_entity_poly.type
_entity_poly.pdbx_seq_one_letter_code
_entity_poly.pdbx_strand_id
1 'polypeptide(L)'
;MAPGYGYSLVADEADVEEDGSTGTQEKITRNPLKSLTWHLFGPIAWLFTTFLLVAVLILLVAAVTKEPSTEQCARKLSVWSPAMEAVEYVDVQFQNKFNEKSIYRGKPTPELERAWLDLWNFGPVNIPMDKLDALNKSKEVDWKRAKPEAGGGVIGNLEIFHQIHCLDLVRQYTYRDEYDYSKQPAFDGTPKQVREHVDHCINSLLIFLKCTSDVTPYLMVTDKRRPLGIDADFNTQHKCRNFEKIREWAGVHALNTKDYQNDIS
;
A
#
# COMPACT_ATOMS: atom_id res chain seq x y z
N MET A 1 -36.87 -48.73 -32.02
CA MET A 1 -36.90 -48.38 -33.46
C MET A 1 -35.83 -49.18 -34.15
N ALA A 2 -36.23 -50.14 -34.98
CA ALA A 2 -35.38 -50.98 -35.82
C ALA A 2 -34.95 -50.21 -37.10
N PRO A 3 -34.18 -50.78 -38.06
CA PRO A 3 -33.38 -52.03 -38.11
C PRO A 3 -31.87 -51.69 -38.42
N GLY A 4 -30.87 -52.56 -38.62
CA GLY A 4 -30.77 -53.96 -38.98
C GLY A 4 -29.88 -54.11 -40.23
N TYR A 5 -28.77 -54.86 -40.09
CA TYR A 5 -28.05 -55.68 -41.07
C TYR A 5 -27.48 -55.11 -42.39
N GLY A 6 -26.27 -55.59 -42.72
CA GLY A 6 -25.81 -55.71 -44.11
C GLY A 6 -24.29 -55.81 -44.30
N TYR A 7 -23.71 -56.99 -44.08
CA TYR A 7 -22.47 -57.37 -44.78
C TYR A 7 -22.86 -57.86 -46.19
N SER A 8 -22.18 -57.41 -47.24
CA SER A 8 -21.76 -58.28 -48.34
C SER A 8 -20.70 -57.59 -49.18
N LEU A 9 -19.57 -58.29 -49.31
CA LEU A 9 -18.63 -58.17 -50.42
C LEU A 9 -19.36 -58.61 -51.70
N VAL A 10 -19.23 -57.84 -52.77
CA VAL A 10 -19.39 -58.31 -54.15
C VAL A 10 -18.32 -57.63 -54.98
N ALA A 11 -17.55 -58.49 -55.66
CA ALA A 11 -16.54 -58.17 -56.64
C ALA A 11 -17.17 -57.62 -57.92
N ASP A 12 -16.46 -56.74 -58.62
CA ASP A 12 -16.57 -56.65 -60.07
C ASP A 12 -15.21 -57.00 -60.67
N GLU A 13 -15.27 -57.90 -61.65
CA GLU A 13 -14.20 -58.50 -62.43
C GLU A 13 -13.63 -57.55 -63.49
N ALA A 14 -12.39 -57.86 -63.88
CA ALA A 14 -11.73 -57.68 -65.18
C ALA A 14 -11.70 -56.24 -65.76
N ASP A 15 -10.54 -55.72 -66.15
CA ASP A 15 -9.82 -56.24 -67.31
C ASP A 15 -8.30 -56.30 -67.12
N VAL A 16 -7.74 -57.44 -67.52
CA VAL A 16 -6.31 -57.63 -67.76
C VAL A 16 -6.06 -57.24 -69.22
N GLU A 17 -5.36 -56.13 -69.44
CA GLU A 17 -4.56 -55.93 -70.64
C GLU A 17 -3.09 -55.84 -70.22
N GLU A 18 -2.32 -56.87 -70.56
CA GLU A 18 -0.87 -56.80 -70.65
C GLU A 18 -0.50 -55.87 -71.80
N ASP A 19 0.16 -54.74 -71.51
CA ASP A 19 1.11 -54.15 -72.46
C ASP A 19 2.40 -53.82 -71.72
N GLY A 20 3.48 -54.44 -72.18
CA GLY A 20 4.80 -54.30 -71.61
C GLY A 20 5.51 -53.10 -72.21
N SER A 21 6.06 -52.22 -71.37
CA SER A 21 7.23 -51.45 -71.78
C SER A 21 7.94 -50.78 -70.60
N THR A 22 9.17 -51.26 -70.38
CA THR A 22 10.37 -50.54 -69.92
C THR A 22 10.23 -49.42 -68.86
N GLY A 23 10.78 -49.72 -67.68
CA GLY A 23 10.96 -48.74 -66.61
C GLY A 23 11.83 -47.56 -67.04
N THR A 24 11.33 -46.36 -66.76
CA THR A 24 12.12 -45.13 -66.74
C THR A 24 12.29 -44.70 -65.29
N GLN A 25 13.51 -44.88 -64.75
CA GLN A 25 13.92 -44.25 -63.49
C GLN A 25 14.03 -42.74 -63.73
N GLU A 26 13.08 -41.98 -63.19
CA GLU A 26 13.18 -40.53 -63.10
C GLU A 26 14.30 -40.17 -62.09
N LYS A 27 15.47 -39.75 -62.60
CA LYS A 27 16.57 -39.26 -61.76
C LYS A 27 16.17 -37.90 -61.16
N ILE A 28 15.81 -37.91 -59.89
CA ILE A 28 15.68 -36.69 -59.07
C ILE A 28 17.04 -35.98 -59.03
N THR A 29 17.23 -34.95 -59.84
CA THR A 29 18.42 -34.10 -59.82
C THR A 29 18.34 -33.15 -58.63
N ARG A 30 19.05 -33.48 -57.55
CA ARG A 30 19.21 -32.58 -56.40
C ARG A 30 20.09 -31.40 -56.81
N ASN A 31 19.52 -30.19 -56.85
CA ASN A 31 20.25 -28.95 -57.13
C ASN A 31 21.31 -28.66 -56.04
N PRO A 32 22.62 -28.67 -56.34
CA PRO A 32 23.68 -28.54 -55.34
C PRO A 32 23.73 -27.15 -54.67
N LEU A 33 23.26 -26.10 -55.35
CA LEU A 33 23.14 -24.74 -54.80
C LEU A 33 22.08 -24.61 -53.68
N LYS A 34 21.02 -25.42 -53.71
CA LYS A 34 20.00 -25.45 -52.63
C LYS A 34 20.51 -26.19 -51.39
N SER A 35 21.44 -27.13 -51.55
CA SER A 35 22.08 -27.85 -50.43
C SER A 35 23.05 -26.93 -49.67
N LEU A 36 23.91 -26.19 -50.39
CA LEU A 36 24.92 -25.32 -49.76
C LEU A 36 24.30 -24.15 -48.97
N THR A 37 23.22 -23.57 -49.47
CA THR A 37 22.47 -22.49 -48.78
C THR A 37 21.79 -23.00 -47.50
N TRP A 38 21.17 -24.18 -47.53
CA TRP A 38 20.58 -24.80 -46.33
C TRP A 38 21.61 -25.12 -45.24
N HIS A 39 22.82 -25.53 -45.61
CA HIS A 39 23.87 -25.84 -44.63
C HIS A 39 24.47 -24.61 -43.94
N LEU A 40 24.47 -23.43 -44.58
CA LEU A 40 24.90 -22.17 -43.95
C LEU A 40 23.77 -21.44 -43.19
N PHE A 41 22.56 -21.37 -43.74
CA PHE A 41 21.47 -20.59 -43.15
C PHE A 41 20.74 -21.32 -42.00
N GLY A 42 20.73 -22.66 -41.99
CA GLY A 42 20.15 -23.47 -40.92
C GLY A 42 20.73 -23.22 -39.51
N PRO A 43 22.06 -23.31 -39.30
CA PRO A 43 22.66 -23.08 -38.00
C PRO A 43 22.54 -21.62 -37.54
N ILE A 44 22.60 -20.64 -38.45
CA ILE A 44 22.41 -19.22 -38.12
C ILE A 44 20.98 -18.96 -37.65
N ALA A 45 19.97 -19.50 -38.34
CA ALA A 45 18.57 -19.39 -37.93
C ALA A 45 18.31 -20.10 -36.58
N TRP A 46 18.98 -21.23 -36.33
CA TRP A 46 18.88 -21.94 -35.06
C TRP A 46 19.52 -21.18 -33.89
N LEU A 47 20.70 -20.58 -34.10
CA LEU A 47 21.34 -19.71 -33.10
C LEU A 47 20.52 -18.45 -32.82
N PHE A 48 19.91 -17.85 -33.84
CA PHE A 48 19.05 -16.68 -33.65
C PHE A 48 17.75 -17.01 -32.91
N THR A 49 17.08 -18.11 -33.24
CA THR A 49 15.85 -18.55 -32.55
C THR A 49 16.12 -18.97 -31.11
N THR A 50 17.21 -19.70 -30.84
CA THR A 50 17.63 -20.03 -29.48
C THR A 50 17.99 -18.78 -28.68
N PHE A 51 18.70 -17.82 -29.26
CA PHE A 51 18.97 -16.52 -28.63
C PHE A 51 17.67 -15.78 -28.27
N LEU A 52 16.70 -15.71 -29.19
CA LEU A 52 15.40 -15.07 -28.92
C LEU A 52 14.64 -15.79 -27.80
N LEU A 53 14.63 -17.13 -27.79
CA LEU A 53 13.97 -17.90 -26.73
C LEU A 53 14.63 -17.67 -25.37
N VAL A 54 15.96 -17.63 -25.31
CA VAL A 54 16.71 -17.30 -24.09
C VAL A 54 16.43 -15.87 -23.64
N ALA A 55 16.41 -14.89 -24.55
CA ALA A 55 16.09 -13.51 -24.22
C ALA A 55 14.67 -13.35 -23.67
N VAL A 56 13.68 -14.02 -24.30
CA VAL A 56 12.29 -14.05 -23.80
C VAL A 56 12.22 -14.72 -22.43
N LEU A 57 12.93 -15.83 -22.23
CA LEU A 57 12.99 -16.50 -20.93
C LEU A 57 13.60 -15.59 -19.86
N ILE A 58 14.68 -14.87 -20.15
CA ILE A 58 15.29 -13.92 -19.23
C ILE A 58 14.31 -12.79 -18.89
N LEU A 59 13.61 -12.23 -19.87
CA LEU A 59 12.63 -11.18 -19.64
C LEU A 59 11.43 -11.68 -18.83
N LEU A 60 10.96 -12.90 -19.08
CA LEU A 60 9.89 -13.53 -18.29
C LEU A 60 10.34 -13.78 -16.85
N VAL A 61 11.54 -14.35 -16.66
CA VAL A 61 12.11 -14.56 -15.32
C VAL A 61 12.26 -13.23 -14.60
N ALA A 62 12.78 -12.19 -15.25
CA ALA A 62 12.91 -10.86 -14.67
C ALA A 62 11.55 -10.25 -14.32
N ALA A 63 10.53 -10.41 -15.19
CA ALA A 63 9.19 -9.90 -14.93
C ALA A 63 8.50 -10.61 -13.74
N VAL A 64 8.74 -11.90 -13.56
CA VAL A 64 8.13 -12.72 -12.49
C VAL A 64 8.91 -12.59 -11.17
N THR A 65 10.21 -12.32 -11.21
CA THR A 65 11.05 -12.18 -10.02
C THR A 65 11.20 -10.74 -9.54
N LYS A 66 10.67 -9.75 -10.29
CA LYS A 66 10.72 -8.35 -9.89
C LYS A 66 9.76 -8.10 -8.73
N GLU A 67 10.33 -7.94 -7.54
CA GLU A 67 9.60 -7.49 -6.36
C GLU A 67 9.06 -6.05 -6.55
N PRO A 68 7.84 -5.76 -6.09
CA PRO A 68 7.31 -4.41 -6.12
C PRO A 68 8.14 -3.50 -5.21
N SER A 69 8.27 -2.23 -5.61
CA SER A 69 8.91 -1.24 -4.73
C SER A 69 8.02 -0.98 -3.51
N THR A 70 8.63 -0.50 -2.42
CA THR A 70 7.86 -0.14 -1.21
C THR A 70 6.81 0.93 -1.48
N GLU A 71 7.08 1.87 -2.40
CA GLU A 71 6.10 2.86 -2.85
C GLU A 71 4.89 2.20 -3.55
N GLN A 72 5.14 1.21 -4.42
CA GLN A 72 4.05 0.46 -5.07
C GLN A 72 3.20 -0.30 -4.06
N CYS A 73 3.83 -0.93 -3.06
CA CYS A 73 3.12 -1.58 -1.96
C CYS A 73 2.31 -0.56 -1.15
N ALA A 74 2.90 0.59 -0.81
CA ALA A 74 2.22 1.65 -0.06
C ALA A 74 0.95 2.12 -0.78
N ARG A 75 1.02 2.35 -2.09
CA ARG A 75 -0.13 2.76 -2.92
C ARG A 75 -1.20 1.66 -3.03
N LYS A 76 -0.81 0.38 -3.06
CA LYS A 76 -1.77 -0.74 -3.11
C LYS A 76 -2.45 -1.02 -1.77
N LEU A 77 -1.76 -0.79 -0.66
CA LEU A 77 -2.23 -1.11 0.69
C LEU A 77 -2.85 0.10 1.42
N SER A 78 -2.98 1.24 0.75
CA SER A 78 -3.55 2.46 1.33
C SER A 78 -4.72 2.97 0.52
N VAL A 79 -5.68 3.57 1.21
CA VAL A 79 -6.65 4.46 0.57
C VAL A 79 -5.88 5.69 0.03
N TRP A 80 -6.43 6.31 -1.02
CA TRP A 80 -5.85 7.55 -1.56
C TRP A 80 -5.72 8.63 -0.47
N SER A 81 -4.61 9.35 -0.49
CA SER A 81 -4.34 10.50 0.38
C SER A 81 -3.47 11.50 -0.38
N PRO A 82 -3.65 12.82 -0.16
CA PRO A 82 -2.76 13.82 -0.75
C PRO A 82 -1.31 13.66 -0.25
N ALA A 83 -1.10 13.13 0.96
CA ALA A 83 0.21 12.93 1.55
C ALA A 83 0.95 11.68 1.06
N MET A 84 0.41 10.95 0.06
CA MET A 84 1.03 9.71 -0.43
C MET A 84 2.43 9.91 -1.01
N GLU A 85 2.76 11.10 -1.50
CA GLU A 85 4.10 11.45 -1.99
C GLU A 85 5.14 11.58 -0.87
N ALA A 86 4.71 11.85 0.36
CA ALA A 86 5.57 11.93 1.54
C ALA A 86 5.75 10.58 2.24
N VAL A 87 5.09 9.52 1.74
CA VAL A 87 5.17 8.18 2.34
C VAL A 87 6.50 7.53 1.97
N GLU A 88 7.40 7.54 2.94
CA GLU A 88 8.63 6.77 2.95
C GLU A 88 8.57 5.74 4.10
N TYR A 89 9.17 4.57 3.92
CA TYR A 89 9.25 3.56 4.98
C TYR A 89 10.67 3.46 5.52
N VAL A 90 10.77 3.39 6.83
CA VAL A 90 12.02 3.26 7.58
C VAL A 90 11.93 2.06 8.52
N ASP A 91 13.05 1.36 8.68
CA ASP A 91 13.19 0.31 9.67
C ASP A 91 13.50 0.97 11.03
N VAL A 92 12.66 0.71 12.03
CA VAL A 92 12.74 1.34 13.36
C VAL A 92 12.84 0.25 14.42
N GLN A 93 13.90 0.34 15.22
CA GLN A 93 14.03 -0.43 16.45
C GLN A 93 13.40 0.35 17.59
N PHE A 94 12.28 -0.12 18.12
CA PHE A 94 11.60 0.57 19.22
C PHE A 94 12.49 0.65 20.46
N GLN A 95 12.43 1.80 21.14
CA GLN A 95 12.92 2.00 22.48
C GLN A 95 11.68 2.16 23.37
N ASN A 96 11.16 1.04 23.89
CA ASN A 96 9.87 1.00 24.58
C ASN A 96 9.93 0.24 25.91
N LYS A 97 11.08 0.28 26.59
CA LYS A 97 11.16 -0.17 27.97
C LYS A 97 10.26 0.70 28.86
N PHE A 98 9.78 0.12 29.96
CA PHE A 98 8.91 0.82 30.91
C PHE A 98 9.56 2.09 31.50
N ASN A 99 10.88 2.07 31.71
CA ASN A 99 11.66 3.19 32.22
C ASN A 99 12.37 3.99 31.11
N GLU A 100 12.01 3.76 29.84
CA GLU A 100 12.58 4.50 28.71
C GLU A 100 12.19 5.97 28.81
N LYS A 101 13.19 6.85 28.66
CA LYS A 101 13.00 8.30 28.76
C LYS A 101 12.51 8.84 27.43
N SER A 102 11.58 9.78 27.49
CA SER A 102 11.06 10.47 26.31
C SER A 102 10.52 11.83 26.73
N ILE A 103 10.68 12.84 25.89
CA ILE A 103 10.06 14.15 26.09
C ILE A 103 8.53 14.07 26.15
N TYR A 104 7.96 13.02 25.55
CA TYR A 104 6.51 12.78 25.50
C TYR A 104 5.95 12.03 26.72
N ARG A 105 6.78 11.71 27.73
CA ARG A 105 6.38 10.91 28.91
C ARG A 105 6.53 11.69 30.21
N GLY A 106 5.63 11.42 31.16
CA GLY A 106 5.70 11.93 32.53
C GLY A 106 4.63 12.97 32.85
N LYS A 107 4.83 13.68 33.97
CA LYS A 107 3.92 14.75 34.41
C LYS A 107 3.95 15.92 33.43
N PRO A 108 2.83 16.62 33.23
CA PRO A 108 2.76 17.79 32.36
C PRO A 108 3.79 18.86 32.75
N THR A 109 4.47 19.40 31.75
CA THR A 109 5.32 20.58 31.86
C THR A 109 5.10 21.43 30.61
N PRO A 110 5.35 22.75 30.64
CA PRO A 110 5.19 23.58 29.45
C PRO A 110 5.98 23.08 28.22
N GLU A 111 7.16 22.51 28.46
CA GLU A 111 7.99 21.92 27.40
C GLU A 111 7.36 20.64 26.81
N LEU A 112 6.87 19.74 27.67
CA LEU A 112 6.18 18.52 27.25
C LEU A 112 4.88 18.84 26.48
N GLU A 113 4.08 19.80 26.97
CA GLU A 113 2.84 20.20 26.30
C GLU A 113 3.11 20.78 24.91
N ARG A 114 4.18 21.59 24.76
CA ARG A 114 4.60 22.08 23.45
C ARG A 114 5.08 20.94 22.54
N ALA A 115 5.89 20.03 23.05
CA ALA A 115 6.37 18.89 22.28
C ALA A 115 5.22 18.03 21.74
N TRP A 116 4.19 17.77 22.54
CA TRP A 116 2.99 17.08 22.08
C TRP A 116 2.21 17.88 21.04
N LEU A 117 1.99 19.18 21.26
CA LEU A 117 1.29 20.04 20.32
C LEU A 117 1.95 20.05 18.93
N ASP A 118 3.29 20.11 18.89
CA ASP A 118 4.08 20.13 17.65
C ASP A 118 3.95 18.82 16.84
N LEU A 119 3.46 17.72 17.43
CA LEU A 119 3.22 16.46 16.72
C LEU A 119 1.95 16.47 15.87
N TRP A 120 0.94 17.26 16.21
CA TRP A 120 -0.39 17.11 15.62
C TRP A 120 -1.08 18.41 15.20
N ASN A 121 -0.65 19.56 15.70
CA ASN A 121 -1.32 20.84 15.46
C ASN A 121 -0.98 21.45 14.09
N PHE A 122 -1.40 20.74 13.04
CA PHE A 122 -1.30 21.18 11.65
C PHE A 122 -2.65 21.69 11.17
N GLY A 123 -2.62 22.74 10.36
CA GLY A 123 -3.82 23.22 9.67
C GLY A 123 -4.38 22.16 8.71
N PRO A 124 -5.66 22.30 8.32
CA PRO A 124 -6.25 21.37 7.37
C PRO A 124 -5.60 21.52 5.99
N VAL A 125 -5.77 20.53 5.13
CA VAL A 125 -5.27 20.50 3.76
C VAL A 125 -6.43 20.56 2.76
N ASN A 126 -6.12 21.01 1.54
CA ASN A 126 -7.06 21.01 0.43
C ASN A 126 -7.18 19.60 -0.17
N ILE A 127 -8.37 19.00 -0.09
CA ILE A 127 -8.70 17.72 -0.73
C ILE A 127 -9.38 17.99 -2.08
N PRO A 128 -8.75 17.65 -3.22
CA PRO A 128 -9.33 17.90 -4.53
C PRO A 128 -10.67 17.17 -4.72
N MET A 129 -11.65 17.87 -5.33
CA MET A 129 -13.00 17.33 -5.54
C MET A 129 -13.00 16.05 -6.40
N ASP A 130 -12.07 15.91 -7.34
CA ASP A 130 -11.93 14.74 -8.20
C ASP A 130 -11.42 13.50 -7.45
N LYS A 131 -10.99 13.64 -6.20
CA LYS A 131 -10.48 12.55 -5.36
C LYS A 131 -11.49 12.03 -4.34
N LEU A 132 -12.67 12.65 -4.22
CA LEU A 132 -13.72 12.20 -3.30
C LEU A 132 -14.20 10.77 -3.59
N ASP A 133 -14.24 10.38 -4.87
CA ASP A 133 -14.63 9.02 -5.26
C ASP A 133 -13.63 7.98 -4.73
N ALA A 134 -12.33 8.30 -4.71
CA ALA A 134 -11.28 7.44 -4.16
C ALA A 134 -11.35 7.31 -2.63
N LEU A 135 -12.10 8.20 -1.96
CA LEU A 135 -12.40 8.16 -0.53
C LEU A 135 -13.79 7.57 -0.24
N ASN A 136 -14.48 7.07 -1.27
CA ASN A 136 -15.87 6.62 -1.19
C ASN A 136 -16.80 7.72 -0.62
N LYS A 137 -16.66 8.96 -1.10
CA LYS A 137 -17.47 10.11 -0.71
C LYS A 137 -18.20 10.70 -1.92
N SER A 138 -19.46 11.10 -1.71
CA SER A 138 -20.26 11.78 -2.74
C SER A 138 -19.83 13.23 -2.91
N LYS A 139 -19.89 13.71 -4.15
CA LYS A 139 -19.71 15.12 -4.52
C LYS A 139 -20.98 15.96 -4.32
N GLU A 140 -22.11 15.31 -4.02
CA GLU A 140 -23.42 15.97 -3.82
C GLU A 140 -23.60 16.51 -2.39
N VAL A 141 -22.75 16.09 -1.45
CA VAL A 141 -22.74 16.64 -0.10
C VAL A 141 -22.17 18.05 -0.14
N ASP A 142 -22.80 18.97 0.58
CA ASP A 142 -22.34 20.36 0.74
C ASP A 142 -21.13 20.42 1.70
N TRP A 143 -19.98 19.99 1.19
CA TRP A 143 -18.73 19.99 1.93
C TRP A 143 -18.20 21.41 2.12
N LYS A 144 -17.65 21.69 3.31
CA LYS A 144 -16.92 22.94 3.52
C LYS A 144 -15.69 22.99 2.61
N ARG A 145 -15.57 24.04 1.80
CA ARG A 145 -14.51 24.18 0.81
C ARG A 145 -13.48 25.24 1.17
N ALA A 146 -12.25 25.01 0.73
CA ALA A 146 -11.22 26.04 0.72
C ALA A 146 -11.58 27.13 -0.32
N LYS A 147 -11.02 28.33 -0.14
CA LYS A 147 -11.10 29.39 -1.15
C LYS A 147 -10.51 28.92 -2.49
N PRO A 148 -11.00 29.41 -3.66
CA PRO A 148 -10.50 29.00 -4.97
C PRO A 148 -9.00 29.18 -5.14
N GLU A 149 -8.42 30.24 -4.57
CA GLU A 149 -6.99 30.55 -4.63
C GLU A 149 -6.13 29.53 -3.87
N ALA A 150 -6.74 28.80 -2.93
CA ALA A 150 -6.11 27.72 -2.16
C ALA A 150 -6.49 26.32 -2.68
N GLY A 151 -7.04 26.24 -3.90
CA GLY A 151 -7.36 24.99 -4.60
C GLY A 151 -8.84 24.63 -4.66
N GLY A 152 -9.71 25.31 -3.90
CA GLY A 152 -11.18 25.19 -4.02
C GLY A 152 -11.79 23.83 -3.67
N GLY A 153 -11.00 22.90 -3.13
CA GLY A 153 -11.42 21.56 -2.74
C GLY A 153 -12.03 21.50 -1.34
N VAL A 154 -12.30 20.29 -0.86
CA VAL A 154 -12.84 20.04 0.49
C VAL A 154 -11.74 20.24 1.53
N ILE A 155 -12.07 20.91 2.63
CA ILE A 155 -11.16 21.05 3.76
C ILE A 155 -11.11 19.71 4.51
N GLY A 156 -9.92 19.12 4.62
CA GLY A 156 -9.72 17.84 5.31
C GLY A 156 -8.49 17.86 6.22
N ASN A 157 -8.43 16.94 7.18
CA ASN A 157 -7.25 16.71 8.02
C ASN A 157 -6.68 15.32 7.74
N LEU A 158 -5.39 15.12 7.99
CA LEU A 158 -4.81 13.77 7.96
C LEU A 158 -5.14 13.02 9.26
N GLU A 159 -5.63 11.78 9.13
CA GLU A 159 -6.03 10.94 10.26
C GLU A 159 -4.92 10.73 11.31
N ILE A 160 -3.65 10.68 10.90
CA ILE A 160 -2.53 10.51 11.86
C ILE A 160 -2.47 11.64 12.89
N PHE A 161 -2.76 12.88 12.49
CA PHE A 161 -2.76 14.01 13.44
C PHE A 161 -4.00 13.97 14.33
N HIS A 162 -5.15 13.54 13.81
CA HIS A 162 -6.34 13.30 14.63
C HIS A 162 -6.09 12.20 15.68
N GLN A 163 -5.40 11.12 15.32
CA GLN A 163 -5.02 10.04 16.24
C GLN A 163 -4.07 10.54 17.34
N ILE A 164 -3.03 11.30 16.98
CA ILE A 164 -2.10 11.85 17.97
C ILE A 164 -2.80 12.88 18.87
N HIS A 165 -3.66 13.74 18.31
CA HIS A 165 -4.52 14.65 19.10
C HIS A 165 -5.38 13.88 20.10
N CYS A 166 -6.03 12.80 19.67
CA CYS A 166 -6.83 11.94 20.54
C CYS A 166 -6.01 11.35 21.68
N LEU A 167 -4.80 10.86 21.38
CA LEU A 167 -3.89 10.32 22.40
C LEU A 167 -3.45 11.39 23.40
N ASP A 168 -3.12 12.58 22.89
CA ASP A 168 -2.73 13.73 23.72
C ASP A 168 -3.87 14.19 24.61
N LEU A 169 -5.10 14.25 24.09
CA LEU A 169 -6.28 14.62 24.88
C LEU A 169 -6.55 13.63 26.02
N VAL A 170 -6.44 12.32 25.75
CA VAL A 170 -6.56 11.29 26.78
C VAL A 170 -5.50 11.48 27.85
N ARG A 171 -4.24 11.72 27.46
CA ARG A 171 -3.14 12.03 28.39
C ARG A 171 -3.44 13.27 29.23
N GLN A 172 -3.80 14.39 28.61
CA GLN A 172 -4.15 15.64 29.31
C GLN A 172 -5.29 15.41 30.30
N TYR A 173 -6.32 14.66 29.90
CA TYR A 173 -7.46 14.34 30.76
C TYR A 173 -7.04 13.57 32.02
N THR A 174 -6.06 12.66 31.94
CA THR A 174 -5.54 11.94 33.12
C THR A 174 -4.80 12.83 34.11
N TYR A 175 -4.28 13.98 33.66
CA TYR A 175 -3.55 14.93 34.50
C TYR A 175 -4.32 16.22 34.79
N ARG A 176 -5.61 16.29 34.44
CA ARG A 176 -6.39 17.55 34.48
C ARG A 176 -6.56 18.16 35.88
N ASP A 177 -6.40 17.35 36.92
CA ASP A 177 -6.45 17.81 38.31
C ASP A 177 -5.06 18.30 38.81
N GLU A 178 -3.99 18.01 38.05
CA GLU A 178 -2.60 18.35 38.38
C GLU A 178 -2.01 19.47 37.50
N TYR A 179 -2.65 19.80 36.38
CA TYR A 179 -2.18 20.81 35.43
C TYR A 179 -3.35 21.66 34.89
N ASP A 180 -3.11 22.96 34.74
CA ASP A 180 -4.12 23.90 34.25
C ASP A 180 -4.31 23.78 32.72
N TYR A 181 -5.41 23.14 32.34
CA TYR A 181 -5.87 23.06 30.95
C TYR A 181 -7.09 23.95 30.66
N SER A 182 -7.33 25.00 31.46
CA SER A 182 -8.44 25.94 31.24
C SER A 182 -8.41 26.65 29.88
N LYS A 183 -7.25 26.66 29.21
CA LYS A 183 -7.04 27.25 27.88
C LYS A 183 -7.07 26.21 26.74
N GLN A 184 -7.36 24.95 27.03
CA GLN A 184 -7.43 23.88 26.04
C GLN A 184 -8.86 23.78 25.49
N PRO A 185 -9.14 24.17 24.23
CA PRO A 185 -10.50 24.16 23.70
C PRO A 185 -11.16 22.78 23.69
N ALA A 186 -10.35 21.71 23.66
CA ALA A 186 -10.88 20.34 23.73
C ALA A 186 -11.56 20.02 25.08
N PHE A 187 -11.37 20.86 26.10
CA PHE A 187 -12.04 20.79 27.40
C PHE A 187 -13.12 21.87 27.60
N ASP A 188 -13.46 22.63 26.56
CA ASP A 188 -14.57 23.57 26.61
C ASP A 188 -15.92 22.81 26.73
N GLY A 189 -16.88 23.45 27.41
CA GLY A 189 -18.23 22.93 27.57
C GLY A 189 -18.47 22.24 28.92
N THR A 190 -19.56 21.47 28.98
CA THR A 190 -19.96 20.78 30.22
C THR A 190 -19.07 19.57 30.51
N PRO A 191 -18.95 19.14 31.78
CA PRO A 191 -18.19 17.92 32.12
C PRO A 191 -18.61 16.67 31.32
N LYS A 192 -19.90 16.59 30.93
CA LYS A 192 -20.42 15.52 30.08
C LYS A 192 -19.85 15.60 28.66
N GLN A 193 -19.86 16.77 28.04
CA GLN A 193 -19.32 16.96 26.68
C GLN A 193 -17.82 16.68 26.62
N VAL A 194 -17.08 17.12 27.64
CA VAL A 194 -15.66 16.81 27.76
C VAL A 194 -15.43 15.30 27.85
N ARG A 195 -16.23 14.59 28.66
CA ARG A 195 -16.17 13.13 28.75
C ARG A 195 -16.50 12.46 27.42
N GLU A 196 -17.56 12.90 26.74
CA GLU A 196 -17.94 12.40 25.40
C GLU A 196 -16.82 12.57 24.38
N HIS A 197 -16.10 13.70 24.40
CA HIS A 197 -14.94 13.92 23.54
C HIS A 197 -13.82 12.93 23.84
N VAL A 198 -13.47 12.72 25.12
CA VAL A 198 -12.42 11.74 25.47
C VAL A 198 -12.85 10.31 25.17
N ASP A 199 -14.13 9.96 25.30
CA ASP A 199 -14.66 8.64 24.89
C ASP A 199 -14.59 8.45 23.38
N HIS A 200 -14.87 9.50 22.59
CA HIS A 200 -14.61 9.52 21.16
C HIS A 200 -13.14 9.24 20.86
N CYS A 201 -12.21 9.93 21.54
CA CYS A 201 -10.77 9.73 21.34
C CYS A 201 -10.32 8.29 21.61
N ILE A 202 -10.78 7.70 22.71
CA ILE A 202 -10.49 6.30 23.06
C ILE A 202 -11.00 5.36 21.95
N ASN A 203 -12.24 5.56 21.50
CA ASN A 203 -12.83 4.72 20.47
C ASN A 203 -12.15 4.89 19.10
N SER A 204 -11.82 6.13 18.71
CA SER A 204 -11.11 6.44 17.46
C SER A 204 -9.73 5.77 17.42
N LEU A 205 -8.98 5.84 18.52
CA LEU A 205 -7.70 5.12 18.66
C LEU A 205 -7.89 3.59 18.56
N LEU A 206 -8.92 3.05 19.20
CA LEU A 206 -9.21 1.62 19.14
C LEU A 206 -9.55 1.17 17.71
N ILE A 207 -10.33 1.95 16.96
CA ILE A 207 -10.64 1.68 15.55
C ILE A 207 -9.35 1.64 14.73
N PHE A 208 -8.47 2.63 14.90
CA PHE A 208 -7.19 2.67 14.18
C PHE A 208 -6.29 1.48 14.51
N LEU A 209 -6.09 1.18 15.80
CA LEU A 209 -5.25 0.05 16.25
C LEU A 209 -5.77 -1.29 15.70
N LYS A 210 -7.09 -1.49 15.64
CA LYS A 210 -7.70 -2.67 15.01
C LYS A 210 -7.49 -2.67 13.50
N CYS A 211 -7.59 -1.51 12.84
CA CYS A 211 -7.37 -1.42 11.40
C CYS A 211 -5.94 -1.77 11.01
N THR A 212 -4.95 -1.32 11.80
CA THR A 212 -3.53 -1.61 11.51
C THR A 212 -3.11 -2.99 12.00
N SER A 213 -3.70 -3.49 13.09
CA SER A 213 -3.47 -4.83 13.67
C SER A 213 -2.00 -5.27 13.59
N ASP A 214 -1.12 -4.60 14.34
CA ASP A 214 0.30 -4.91 14.31
C ASP A 214 0.56 -6.35 14.75
N VAL A 215 1.11 -7.16 13.83
CA VAL A 215 1.42 -8.58 14.04
C VAL A 215 2.87 -8.82 14.44
N THR A 216 3.65 -7.77 14.67
CA THR A 216 5.05 -7.87 15.10
C THR A 216 5.14 -8.51 16.48
N PRO A 217 5.83 -9.65 16.66
CA PRO A 217 5.92 -10.30 17.95
C PRO A 217 6.85 -9.51 18.88
N TYR A 218 6.44 -9.34 20.13
CA TYR A 218 7.38 -9.08 21.23
C TYR A 218 7.83 -10.40 21.84
N LEU A 219 9.06 -10.42 22.36
CA LEU A 219 9.66 -11.62 22.91
C LEU A 219 9.69 -11.58 24.43
N MET A 220 9.92 -12.73 25.05
CA MET A 220 10.08 -12.84 26.50
C MET A 220 11.55 -13.15 26.83
N VAL A 221 12.09 -12.48 27.84
CA VAL A 221 13.44 -12.68 28.35
C VAL A 221 13.39 -13.17 29.79
N THR A 222 14.34 -14.03 30.19
CA THR A 222 14.49 -14.41 31.60
C THR A 222 15.02 -13.23 32.41
N ASP A 223 14.31 -12.84 33.46
CA ASP A 223 14.74 -11.81 34.41
C ASP A 223 14.37 -12.22 35.84
N LYS A 224 15.38 -12.64 36.61
CA LYS A 224 15.23 -13.06 38.01
C LYS A 224 14.78 -11.94 38.95
N ARG A 225 14.82 -10.67 38.51
CA ARG A 225 14.35 -9.52 39.30
C ARG A 225 12.84 -9.35 39.21
N ARG A 226 12.17 -9.97 38.23
CA ARG A 226 10.73 -9.92 38.07
C ARG A 226 10.04 -11.03 38.89
N PRO A 227 8.83 -10.79 39.43
CA PRO A 227 8.12 -11.80 40.23
C PRO A 227 7.94 -13.16 39.54
N LEU A 228 7.78 -13.16 38.20
CA LEU A 228 7.60 -14.37 37.40
C LEU A 228 8.90 -14.91 36.79
N GLY A 229 10.05 -14.31 37.08
CA GLY A 229 11.34 -14.70 36.48
C GLY A 229 11.46 -14.41 34.98
N ILE A 230 10.48 -13.69 34.40
CA ILE A 230 10.42 -13.31 32.99
C ILE A 230 10.06 -11.84 32.86
N ASP A 231 10.52 -11.20 31.78
CA ASP A 231 10.14 -9.85 31.37
C ASP A 231 9.80 -9.84 29.88
N ALA A 232 8.92 -8.93 29.47
CA ALA A 232 8.59 -8.73 28.07
C ALA A 232 9.58 -7.74 27.44
N ASP A 233 10.16 -8.10 26.29
CA ASP A 233 11.00 -7.22 25.50
C ASP A 233 10.17 -6.47 24.46
N PHE A 234 9.76 -5.25 24.82
CA PHE A 234 9.02 -4.36 23.93
C PHE A 234 9.92 -3.56 22.97
N ASN A 235 11.24 -3.78 23.00
CA ASN A 235 12.13 -3.24 21.99
C ASN A 235 12.06 -4.13 20.74
N THR A 236 11.00 -3.96 19.95
CA THR A 236 10.75 -4.74 18.74
C THR A 236 11.11 -3.97 17.46
N GLN A 237 11.49 -4.71 16.43
CA GLN A 237 11.81 -4.18 15.11
C GLN A 237 10.53 -4.00 14.30
N HIS A 238 10.35 -2.81 13.71
CA HIS A 238 9.21 -2.51 12.86
C HIS A 238 9.66 -1.86 11.55
N LYS A 239 8.80 -1.94 10.54
CA LYS A 239 8.88 -1.13 9.32
C LYS A 239 7.76 -0.10 9.35
N CYS A 240 8.10 1.15 9.60
CA CYS A 240 7.15 2.24 9.86
C CYS A 240 7.17 3.25 8.70
N ARG A 241 6.07 3.98 8.53
CA ARG A 241 6.11 5.22 7.73
C ARG A 241 6.95 6.26 8.46
N ASN A 242 7.76 7.00 7.72
CA ASN A 242 8.54 8.10 8.27
C ASN A 242 7.60 9.25 8.67
N PHE A 243 7.30 9.32 9.97
CA PHE A 243 6.39 10.32 10.52
C PHE A 243 6.88 11.75 10.29
N GLU A 244 8.19 11.99 10.39
CA GLU A 244 8.79 13.32 10.20
C GLU A 244 8.56 13.83 8.77
N LYS A 245 8.68 12.95 7.76
CA LYS A 245 8.37 13.30 6.36
C LYS A 245 6.91 13.68 6.15
N ILE A 246 5.99 12.96 6.78
CA ILE A 246 4.55 13.26 6.73
C ILE A 246 4.27 14.58 7.44
N ARG A 247 4.96 14.85 8.55
CA ARG A 247 4.84 16.09 9.32
C ARG A 247 5.36 17.31 8.54
N GLU A 248 6.53 17.18 7.92
CA GLU A 248 7.10 18.18 7.00
C GLU A 248 6.11 18.49 5.86
N TRP A 249 5.57 17.45 5.22
CA TRP A 249 4.58 17.61 4.16
C TRP A 249 3.34 18.37 4.64
N ALA A 250 2.81 18.01 5.81
CA ALA A 250 1.62 18.66 6.37
C ALA A 250 1.86 20.14 6.68
N GLY A 251 3.03 20.48 7.22
CA GLY A 251 3.40 21.88 7.49
C GLY A 251 3.47 22.74 6.22
N VAL A 252 3.92 22.17 5.10
CA VAL A 252 3.99 22.88 3.81
C VAL A 252 2.63 23.00 3.12
N HIS A 253 1.74 22.02 3.29
CA HIS A 253 0.46 21.95 2.57
C HIS A 253 -0.74 22.39 3.41
N ALA A 254 -0.53 22.77 4.67
CA ALA A 254 -1.57 23.31 5.53
C ALA A 254 -2.13 24.61 4.93
N LEU A 255 -3.46 24.69 4.86
CA LEU A 255 -4.19 25.89 4.52
C LEU A 255 -3.99 26.96 5.60
N ASN A 256 -3.81 28.22 5.19
CA ASN A 256 -3.82 29.30 6.17
C ASN A 256 -5.24 29.52 6.68
N THR A 257 -5.39 30.02 7.90
CA THR A 257 -6.72 30.26 8.50
C THR A 257 -7.63 31.08 7.60
N LYS A 258 -7.09 32.12 6.95
CA LYS A 258 -7.80 32.97 5.98
C LYS A 258 -8.32 32.21 4.74
N ASP A 259 -7.83 31.01 4.46
CA ASP A 259 -8.15 30.23 3.26
C ASP A 259 -9.37 29.29 3.48
N TYR A 260 -9.79 29.07 4.73
CA TYR A 260 -10.86 28.13 5.08
C TYR A 260 -11.81 28.58 6.20
N GLN A 261 -11.48 29.67 6.89
CA GLN A 261 -12.44 30.42 7.68
C GLN A 261 -12.92 31.59 6.84
N ASN A 262 -14.24 31.76 6.75
CA ASN A 262 -14.78 33.05 6.30
C ASN A 262 -14.31 34.08 7.33
N ASP A 263 -13.95 35.30 6.90
CA ASP A 263 -13.56 36.37 7.82
C ASP A 263 -14.72 36.61 8.81
N ILE A 264 -14.64 36.00 9.99
CA ILE A 264 -15.49 36.32 11.12
C ILE A 264 -14.74 37.45 11.81
N SER A 265 -15.10 38.69 11.46
CA SER A 265 -14.80 39.88 12.25
C SER A 265 -15.48 39.80 13.61
#